data_AF-A0A433F1J3-F1
#
_entry.id   AF-A0A433F1J3-F1
#
_cell.length_a   1.000
_cell.length_b   1.000
_cell.length_c   1.000
_cell.angle_alpha   90.00
_cell.angle_beta   90.00
_cell.angle_gamma   90.00
#
_symmetry.space_group_name_H-M   'P 1'
#
loop_
_entity.id
_entity.type
_entity.pdbx_description
1 polymer ?
#
loop_
_entity_poly.entity_id
_entity_poly.type
_entity_poly.pdbx_seq_one_letter_code
_entity_poly.pdbx_strand_id
1 'polypeptide(L)' 'MLQYKRSAAAFAVALSLGVSAPVFANDTNGFIQGNTAEISGAEISGVTVTITNVDTGLVRTVTTSNYW' A
#
# COMPACT_ATOMS: atom_id res chain seq x y z
N MET A 1 11.48 14.86 43.33
CA MET A 1 10.25 15.04 42.52
C MET A 1 10.53 15.25 41.02
N LEU A 2 11.55 16.03 40.62
CA LEU A 2 11.81 16.36 39.20
C LEU A 2 12.20 15.15 38.31
N GLN A 3 12.95 14.17 38.85
CA GLN A 3 13.38 12.96 38.12
C GLN A 3 12.22 12.01 37.78
N TYR A 4 11.26 11.84 38.69
CA TYR A 4 10.06 11.02 38.47
C TYR A 4 9.15 11.61 37.39
N LYS A 5 9.03 12.95 37.33
CA LYS A 5 8.27 13.65 36.29
C LYS A 5 8.87 13.45 34.90
N ARG A 6 10.21 13.44 34.79
CA ARG A 6 10.92 13.16 33.53
C ARG A 6 10.73 11.71 33.07
N SER A 7 10.79 10.75 33.99
CA SER A 7 10.56 9.33 33.68
C SER A 7 9.11 9.07 33.25
N ALA A 8 8.14 9.69 33.90
CA ALA A 8 6.73 9.61 33.51
C ALA A 8 6.48 10.22 32.13
N ALA A 9 7.09 11.37 31.81
CA ALA A 9 7.00 11.99 30.50
C ALA A 9 7.62 11.11 29.40
N ALA A 10 8.80 10.54 29.64
CA ALA A 10 9.45 9.63 28.70
C ALA A 10 8.59 8.37 28.44
N PHE A 11 7.96 7.83 29.48
CA PHE A 11 7.06 6.68 29.35
C PHE A 11 5.80 7.01 28.55
N ALA A 12 5.19 8.18 28.79
CA ALA A 12 4.04 8.64 28.02
C ALA A 12 4.37 8.80 26.53
N VAL A 13 5.54 9.36 26.21
CA VAL A 13 6.03 9.47 24.82
C VAL A 13 6.24 8.09 24.21
N ALA A 14 6.89 7.17 24.92
CA ALA A 14 7.13 5.81 24.45
C ALA A 14 5.82 5.04 24.17
N LEU A 15 4.82 5.16 25.05
CA LEU A 15 3.50 4.58 24.83
C LEU A 15 2.80 5.19 23.62
N SER A 16 2.86 6.52 23.47
CA SER A 16 2.23 7.23 22.34
C SER A 16 2.81 6.80 21.00
N LEU A 17 4.13 6.63 20.93
CA LEU A 17 4.83 6.18 19.72
C LEU A 17 4.61 4.68 19.48
N GLY A 18 4.60 3.84 20.52
CA GLY A 18 4.40 2.40 20.41
C GLY A 18 3.03 2.01 19.84
N VAL A 19 1.98 2.78 20.17
CA VAL A 19 0.63 2.57 19.63
C VAL A 19 0.51 2.97 18.15
N SER A 20 1.41 3.81 17.63
CA SER A 20 1.40 4.25 16.22
C SER A 20 2.09 3.29 15.24
N ALA A 21 2.83 2.29 15.73
CA ALA A 21 3.53 1.31 14.90
C ALA A 21 2.66 0.52 13.89
N PRO A 22 1.41 0.10 14.21
CA PRO A 22 0.59 -0.70 13.30
C PRO A 22 0.13 0.06 12.05
N VAL A 23 0.10 1.40 12.08
CA VAL A 23 -0.33 2.24 10.94
C VAL A 23 0.65 2.12 9.76
N PHE A 24 1.94 1.91 10.02
CA PHE A 24 2.96 1.82 8.97
C PHE A 24 3.12 0.43 8.34
N ALA A 25 2.50 -0.60 8.95
CA ALA A 25 2.49 -1.97 8.40
C ALA A 25 1.26 -2.24 7.51
N ASN A 26 0.38 -1.24 7.34
CA ASN A 26 -0.81 -1.36 6.52
C ASN A 26 -0.48 -1.18 5.04
N ASP A 27 0.35 -2.07 4.49
CA ASP A 27 0.45 -2.27 3.05
C ASP A 27 -0.69 -3.20 2.62
N THR A 28 -1.94 -2.74 2.79
CA THR A 28 -3.14 -3.46 2.36
C THR A 28 -3.30 -3.48 0.84
N ASN A 29 -2.37 -2.85 0.12
CA ASN A 29 -2.38 -2.76 -1.33
C ASN A 29 -1.40 -3.78 -1.91
N GLY A 30 -1.91 -4.95 -2.29
CA GLY A 30 -1.17 -5.81 -3.22
C GLY A 30 -1.01 -5.13 -4.57
N PHE A 31 0.13 -5.33 -5.23
CA PHE A 31 0.33 -4.88 -6.61
C PHE A 31 0.13 -6.04 -7.61
N ILE A 32 -0.50 -5.73 -8.73
CA ILE A 32 -0.54 -6.60 -9.90
C ILE A 32 0.50 -6.04 -10.88
N GLN A 33 1.55 -6.82 -11.14
CA GLN A 33 2.59 -6.48 -12.11
C GLN A 33 2.54 -7.45 -13.27
N GLY A 34 2.60 -6.94 -14.49
CA GLY A 34 2.60 -7.74 -15.71
C GLY A 34 2.56 -6.85 -16.95
N ASN A 35 2.80 -7.47 -18.11
CA ASN A 35 2.67 -6.87 -19.42
C ASN A 35 1.42 -7.40 -20.14
N THR A 36 0.84 -6.58 -21.00
CA THR A 36 -0.15 -7.03 -21.96
C THR A 36 0.55 -7.42 -23.25
N ALA A 37 0.30 -8.63 -23.74
CA ALA A 37 0.92 -9.14 -24.96
C ALA A 37 -0.11 -9.86 -25.86
N GLU A 38 0.14 -9.84 -27.16
CA GLU A 38 -0.58 -10.67 -28.11
C GLU A 38 -0.16 -12.14 -28.02
N ILE A 39 -0.93 -13.04 -28.63
CA ILE A 39 -0.60 -14.48 -28.74
C ILE A 39 0.76 -14.68 -29.45
N SER A 40 1.14 -13.77 -30.32
CA SER A 40 2.44 -13.74 -31.01
C SER A 40 3.63 -13.46 -30.07
N GLY A 41 3.37 -12.98 -28.85
CA GLY A 41 4.38 -12.54 -27.89
C GLY A 41 4.76 -11.05 -28.02
N ALA A 42 4.13 -10.29 -28.92
CA ALA A 42 4.35 -8.85 -29.03
C ALA A 42 3.69 -8.10 -27.86
N GLU A 43 4.43 -7.20 -27.20
CA GLU A 43 3.88 -6.34 -26.14
C GLU A 43 2.97 -5.26 -26.72
N ILE A 44 1.85 -5.00 -26.04
CA ILE A 44 0.83 -4.02 -26.44
C ILE A 44 0.58 -3.01 -25.32
N SER A 45 0.31 -1.77 -25.73
CA SER A 45 0.04 -0.61 -24.87
C SER A 45 -1.38 -0.08 -25.09
N GLY A 46 -1.87 0.76 -24.19
CA GLY A 46 -3.20 1.36 -24.29
C GLY A 46 -4.34 0.41 -23.94
N VAL A 47 -4.04 -0.74 -23.34
CA VAL A 47 -5.04 -1.74 -22.96
C VAL A 47 -5.72 -1.30 -21.67
N THR A 48 -7.05 -1.28 -21.66
CA THR A 48 -7.82 -1.01 -20.44
C THR A 48 -7.92 -2.29 -19.60
N VAL A 49 -7.31 -2.27 -18.42
CA VAL A 49 -7.34 -3.35 -17.43
C VAL A 49 -8.32 -2.97 -16.34
N THR A 50 -9.32 -3.82 -16.10
CA THR A 50 -10.29 -3.68 -15.01
C THR A 50 -10.00 -4.71 -13.94
N ILE A 51 -9.72 -4.24 -12.72
CA ILE A 51 -9.39 -5.04 -11.55
C ILE A 51 -10.59 -4.98 -10.60
N THR A 52 -11.10 -6.14 -10.22
CA THR A 52 -12.21 -6.27 -9.27
C THR A 52 -11.74 -7.05 -8.05
N ASN A 53 -11.89 -6.47 -6.86
CA ASN A 53 -11.69 -7.19 -5.63
C ASN A 53 -12.94 -8.05 -5.36
N VAL A 54 -12.79 -9.38 -5.32
CA VAL A 54 -13.91 -10.32 -5.21
C VAL A 54 -14.59 -10.32 -3.83
N ASP A 55 -13.88 -9.91 -2.78
CA ASP A 55 -14.38 -9.90 -1.41
C ASP A 55 -15.16 -8.61 -1.08
N THR A 56 -14.70 -7.48 -1.61
CA THR A 56 -15.22 -6.13 -1.29
C THR A 56 -16.01 -5.49 -2.44
N GLY A 57 -15.89 -6.00 -3.66
CA GLY A 57 -16.51 -5.41 -4.85
C GLY A 57 -15.83 -4.13 -5.36
N LEU A 58 -14.68 -3.72 -4.80
CA LEU A 58 -13.94 -2.56 -5.28
C LEU A 58 -13.47 -2.78 -6.73
N VAL A 59 -13.84 -1.85 -7.61
CA VAL A 59 -13.42 -1.85 -9.02
C VAL A 59 -12.42 -0.73 -9.27
N ARG A 60 -11.31 -1.06 -9.94
CA ARG A 60 -10.32 -0.11 -10.43
C ARG A 60 -10.04 -0.36 -11.90
N THR A 61 -9.86 0.71 -12.66
CA THR A 61 -9.51 0.64 -14.07
C THR A 61 -8.20 1.37 -14.29
N VAL A 62 -7.27 0.74 -15.01
CA VAL A 62 -5.98 1.31 -15.39
C VAL A 62 -5.75 1.07 -16.88
N THR A 63 -5.10 2.00 -17.56
CA THR A 63 -4.68 1.82 -18.95
C THR A 63 -3.19 1.46 -18.97
N THR A 64 -2.81 0.41 -19.69
CA THR A 64 -1.40 0.03 -19.81
C THR A 64 -0.62 1.08 -20.60
N SER A 65 0.60 1.36 -20.14
CA SER A 65 1.56 2.24 -20.81
C SER A 65 2.81 1.44 -21.12
N ASN A 66 3.40 1.69 -22.29
CA ASN A 66 4.71 1.18 -22.73
C ASN A 66 5.84 2.18 -22.50
N TYR A 67 5.55 3.30 -21.85
CA TYR A 67 6.54 4.28 -21.42
C TYR A 67 6.73 4.17 -19.91
N TRP A 68 7.99 4.07 -19.49
CA TRP A 68 8.41 4.09 -18.08
C TRP A 68 7.91 5.35 -17.36
#